data_AF-A0A2V5MA82-F1
#
_entry.id   AF-A0A2V5MA82-F1
#
_cell.length_a   1.000
_cell.length_b   1.000
_cell.length_c   1.000
_cell.angle_alpha   90.00
_cell.angle_beta   90.00
_cell.angle_gamma   90.00
#
_symmetry.space_group_name_H-M   'P 1'
#
loop_
_entity.id
_entity.type
_entity.pdbx_description
1 polymer ?
#
loop_
_entity_poly.entity_id
_entity_poly.type
_entity_poly.pdbx_seq_one_letter_code
_entity_poly.pdbx_strand_id
1 'polypeptide(L)'
;MPVNRTVKTGRHLVDLHAREDANGGDVSFPIKGGNVIEEVRYEEPRRTGQDRHEGRVWINKEQYFEGVLPLAWNFPIGGYHPAQRWLKDRIGRTLSFGDKSKYPRIVFALLETRRLMSEIEKAIHQHGGWPKAFR
;
A
#
# COMPACT_ATOMS: atom_id res chain seq x y z
N MET A 1 -21.61 0.59 -24.30
CA MET A 1 -20.34 -0.16 -24.41
C MET A 1 -19.60 -0.17 -23.06
N PRO A 2 -20.01 -0.98 -22.06
CA PRO A 2 -19.39 -1.00 -20.73
C PRO A 2 -18.21 -1.98 -20.61
N VAL A 3 -18.14 -2.98 -21.50
CA VAL A 3 -17.22 -4.14 -21.38
C VAL A 3 -15.74 -3.75 -21.55
N ASN A 4 -15.44 -2.66 -22.26
CA ASN A 4 -14.07 -2.29 -22.63
C ASN A 4 -13.30 -1.52 -21.52
N ARG A 5 -14.01 -1.01 -20.49
CA ARG A 5 -13.38 -0.26 -19.39
C ARG A 5 -12.91 -1.18 -18.26
N THR A 6 -13.68 -2.22 -17.93
CA THR A 6 -13.40 -3.17 -16.84
C THR A 6 -12.17 -4.04 -17.12
N VAL A 7 -12.00 -4.49 -18.37
CA VAL A 7 -10.83 -5.29 -18.79
C VAL A 7 -9.54 -4.47 -18.72
N LYS A 8 -9.59 -3.17 -19.06
CA LYS A 8 -8.45 -2.26 -18.93
C LYS A 8 -8.03 -2.04 -17.47
N THR A 9 -8.98 -1.92 -16.55
CA THR A 9 -8.67 -1.73 -15.12
C THR A 9 -8.08 -3.00 -14.48
N GLY A 10 -8.59 -4.18 -14.84
CA GLY A 10 -8.02 -5.45 -14.39
C GLY A 10 -6.58 -5.68 -14.88
N ARG A 11 -6.31 -5.36 -16.16
CA ARG A 11 -4.94 -5.42 -16.71
C ARG A 11 -4.01 -4.42 -16.03
N HIS A 12 -4.48 -3.20 -15.79
CA HIS A 12 -3.72 -2.17 -15.09
C HIS A 12 -3.37 -2.57 -13.65
N LEU A 13 -4.26 -3.26 -12.94
CA LEU A 13 -3.98 -3.82 -11.61
C LEU A 13 -2.86 -4.87 -11.64
N VAL A 14 -2.91 -5.81 -12.60
CA VAL A 14 -1.87 -6.83 -12.77
C VAL A 14 -0.53 -6.20 -13.15
N ASP A 15 -0.55 -5.27 -14.10
CA ASP A 15 0.66 -4.57 -14.56
C ASP A 15 1.28 -3.71 -13.44
N LEU A 16 0.47 -3.09 -12.58
CA LEU A 16 0.94 -2.29 -11.44
C LEU A 16 1.58 -3.15 -10.33
N HIS A 17 1.10 -4.38 -10.14
CA HIS A 17 1.73 -5.35 -9.24
C HIS A 17 2.99 -6.00 -9.81
N ALA A 18 3.12 -6.03 -11.15
CA ALA A 18 4.26 -6.61 -11.86
C ALA A 18 5.38 -5.60 -12.20
N ARG A 19 5.10 -4.29 -12.13
CA ARG A 19 6.04 -3.22 -12.48
C ARG A 19 7.11 -3.00 -11.40
N GLU A 20 8.36 -3.29 -11.74
CA GLU A 20 9.54 -2.97 -10.93
C GLU A 20 9.92 -1.48 -10.98
N ASP A 21 9.25 -0.67 -11.80
CA ASP A 21 9.54 0.75 -12.03
C ASP A 21 8.44 1.69 -11.48
N ALA A 22 7.44 1.16 -10.78
CA ALA A 22 6.55 1.99 -9.98
C ALA A 22 7.40 2.69 -8.90
N ASN A 23 7.55 4.00 -8.99
CA ASN A 23 8.08 4.79 -7.89
C ASN A 23 7.21 4.46 -6.67
N GLY A 24 7.82 4.04 -5.56
CA GLY A 24 7.16 3.49 -4.37
C GLY A 24 6.29 4.48 -3.57
N GLY A 25 5.69 5.46 -4.25
CA GLY A 25 4.96 6.57 -3.66
C GLY A 25 5.83 7.45 -2.77
N ASP A 26 5.17 8.20 -1.89
CA ASP A 26 5.79 9.04 -0.85
C ASP A 26 6.38 8.22 0.31
N VAL A 27 6.43 6.88 0.20
CA VAL A 27 6.94 6.01 1.25
C VAL A 27 8.46 5.97 1.21
N SER A 28 9.09 6.37 2.30
CA SER A 28 10.56 6.40 2.41
C SER A 28 11.07 5.60 3.60
N PHE A 29 12.36 5.31 3.62
CA PHE A 29 13.05 4.66 4.74
C PHE A 29 14.27 5.51 5.14
N PRO A 30 14.06 6.59 5.91
CA PRO A 30 15.02 7.69 6.02
C PRO A 30 16.18 7.42 6.98
N ILE A 31 15.97 6.56 7.99
CA ILE A 31 16.95 6.36 9.06
C ILE A 31 17.92 5.23 8.71
N LYS A 32 19.22 5.56 8.63
CA LYS A 32 20.30 4.57 8.49
C LYS A 32 20.50 3.83 9.81
N GLY A 33 20.88 2.55 9.74
CA GLY A 33 21.08 1.71 10.92
C GLY A 33 21.23 0.24 10.58
N GLY A 34 21.01 -0.64 11.57
CA GLY A 34 21.20 -2.09 11.44
C GLY A 34 20.24 -2.76 10.45
N ASN A 35 19.10 -2.13 10.15
CA ASN A 35 18.04 -2.60 9.24
C ASN A 35 17.44 -3.95 9.63
N VAL A 36 17.67 -4.43 10.86
CA VAL A 36 17.05 -5.65 11.37
C VAL A 36 15.61 -5.33 11.72
N ILE A 37 14.69 -6.17 11.24
CA ILE A 37 13.30 -6.11 11.65
C ILE A 37 13.19 -6.85 12.99
N GLU A 38 13.08 -6.09 14.07
CA GLU A 38 12.89 -6.60 15.44
C GLU A 38 11.40 -6.60 15.81
N GLU A 39 10.66 -5.63 15.31
CA GLU A 39 9.23 -5.49 15.53
C GLU A 39 8.53 -4.99 14.26
N VAL A 40 7.19 -4.97 14.31
CA VAL A 40 6.37 -4.33 13.28
C VAL A 40 5.28 -3.56 13.99
N ARG A 41 5.51 -2.26 14.20
CA ARG A 41 4.61 -1.39 14.94
C ARG A 41 4.17 -0.21 14.08
N TYR A 42 2.86 -0.09 13.90
CA TYR A 42 2.30 1.06 13.20
C TYR A 42 2.10 2.24 14.14
N GLU A 43 2.45 3.42 13.67
CA GLU A 43 2.13 4.70 14.28
C GLU A 43 1.19 5.46 13.34
N GLU A 44 -0.01 5.75 13.84
CA GLU A 44 -1.04 6.48 13.10
C GLU A 44 -0.56 7.90 12.73
N PRO A 45 -1.10 8.51 11.65
CA PRO A 45 -0.74 9.85 11.24
C PRO A 45 -0.87 10.88 12.36
N ARG A 46 0.19 11.66 12.57
CA ARG A 46 0.16 12.80 13.48
C ARG A 46 0.02 14.09 12.68
N ARG A 47 -1.08 14.83 12.89
CA ARG A 47 -1.42 16.05 12.13
C ARG A 47 -0.91 17.36 12.76
N THR A 48 -0.50 17.33 14.02
CA THR A 48 -0.11 18.51 14.80
C THR A 48 1.20 18.27 15.54
N GLY A 49 1.87 19.36 15.94
CA GLY A 49 3.16 19.31 16.61
C GLY A 49 4.35 19.29 15.66
N GLN A 50 5.56 19.27 16.23
CA GLN A 50 6.81 19.34 15.48
C GLN A 50 7.13 18.05 14.72
N ASP A 51 6.66 16.90 15.22
CA ASP A 51 6.83 15.59 14.58
C ASP A 51 5.59 15.20 13.77
N ARG A 52 5.17 16.05 12.82
CA ARG A 52 4.03 15.75 11.94
C ARG A 52 4.42 14.68 10.91
N HIS A 53 3.61 13.64 10.74
CA HIS A 53 3.84 12.58 9.74
C HIS A 53 2.53 11.94 9.27
N GLU A 54 2.53 11.38 8.06
CA GLU A 54 1.37 10.71 7.42
C GLU A 54 1.24 9.22 7.78
N GLY A 55 1.88 8.82 8.89
CA GLY A 55 1.94 7.45 9.39
C GLY A 55 3.33 6.81 9.23
N ARG A 56 3.72 5.98 10.20
CA ARG A 56 5.03 5.30 10.24
C ARG A 56 4.88 3.83 10.56
N VAL A 57 5.71 2.98 9.96
CA VAL A 57 5.84 1.57 10.34
C VAL A 57 7.25 1.35 10.86
N TRP A 58 7.36 1.21 12.18
CA TRP A 58 8.60 0.94 12.88
C TRP A 58 8.99 -0.51 12.70
N ILE A 59 10.26 -0.73 12.34
CA ILE A 59 10.84 -2.08 12.22
C ILE A 59 11.73 -2.43 13.43
N ASN A 60 12.17 -1.42 14.18
CA ASN A 60 12.91 -1.49 15.43
C ASN A 60 12.78 -0.13 16.14
N LYS A 61 13.53 0.08 17.21
CA LYS A 61 13.46 1.32 18.02
C LYS A 61 13.88 2.59 17.30
N GLU A 62 14.64 2.49 16.21
CA GLU A 62 15.29 3.62 15.55
C GLU A 62 14.77 3.85 14.12
N GLN A 63 14.42 2.78 13.42
CA GLN A 63 14.18 2.80 11.99
C GLN A 63 12.72 2.49 11.66
N TYR A 64 12.20 3.21 10.68
CA TYR A 64 10.83 3.11 10.23
C TYR A 64 10.69 3.40 8.73
N PHE A 65 9.62 2.86 8.14
CA PHE A 65 9.08 3.40 6.90
C PHE A 65 8.15 4.57 7.20
N GLU A 66 8.36 5.70 6.53
CA GLU A 66 7.55 6.90 6.66
C GLU A 66 6.58 7.03 5.49
N GLY A 67 5.41 7.65 5.72
CA GLY A 67 4.41 7.89 4.67
C GLY A 67 3.47 6.71 4.42
N VAL A 68 3.45 5.72 5.32
CA VAL A 68 2.56 4.56 5.19
C VAL A 68 1.17 4.94 5.69
N LEU A 69 0.25 5.20 4.76
CA LEU A 69 -1.12 5.59 5.08
C LEU A 69 -1.90 4.45 5.77
N PRO A 70 -2.84 4.76 6.69
CA PRO A 70 -3.69 3.75 7.35
C PRO A 70 -4.47 2.91 6.35
N LEU A 71 -4.82 3.54 5.23
CA LEU A 71 -5.55 2.95 4.12
C LEU A 71 -4.81 1.76 3.49
N ALA A 72 -3.49 1.88 3.30
CA ALA A 72 -2.65 0.80 2.79
C ALA A 72 -2.32 -0.21 3.89
N TRP A 73 -2.02 0.28 5.09
CA TRP A 73 -1.68 -0.55 6.25
C TRP A 73 -2.78 -1.54 6.62
N ASN A 74 -4.03 -1.10 6.54
CA ASN A 74 -5.23 -1.87 6.87
C ASN A 74 -5.99 -2.36 5.62
N PHE A 75 -5.36 -2.37 4.44
CA PHE A 75 -6.01 -2.91 3.23
C PHE A 75 -6.10 -4.44 3.31
N PRO A 76 -7.30 -5.05 3.36
CA PRO A 76 -7.43 -6.49 3.50
C PRO A 76 -7.50 -7.19 2.13
N ILE A 77 -6.83 -8.34 2.01
CA ILE A 77 -6.99 -9.29 0.90
C ILE A 77 -7.14 -10.68 1.51
N GLY A 78 -8.26 -11.35 1.27
CA GLY A 78 -8.46 -12.75 1.70
C GLY A 78 -8.28 -13.00 3.20
N GLY A 79 -8.60 -12.03 4.05
CA GLY A 79 -8.51 -12.15 5.52
C GLY A 79 -7.17 -11.76 6.14
N TYR A 80 -6.18 -11.31 5.35
CA TYR A 80 -4.93 -10.76 5.87
C TYR A 80 -4.65 -9.36 5.30
N HIS A 81 -3.71 -8.65 5.93
CA HIS A 81 -3.26 -7.32 5.52
C HIS A 81 -1.87 -7.41 4.88
N PRO A 82 -1.74 -7.27 3.55
CA PRO A 82 -0.48 -7.54 2.84
C PRO A 82 0.70 -6.69 3.33
N ALA A 83 0.48 -5.40 3.57
CA ALA A 83 1.53 -4.50 4.08
C ALA A 83 2.07 -4.98 5.45
N GLN A 84 1.18 -5.36 6.36
CA GLN A 84 1.58 -5.88 7.68
C GLN A 84 2.28 -7.23 7.55
N ARG A 85 1.70 -8.14 6.76
CA ARG A 85 2.18 -9.51 6.61
C ARG A 85 3.59 -9.56 6.03
N TRP A 86 3.88 -8.72 5.03
CA TRP A 86 5.19 -8.69 4.37
C TRP A 86 6.34 -8.41 5.33
N LEU A 87 6.16 -7.47 6.27
CA LEU A 87 7.15 -7.16 7.30
C LEU A 87 7.18 -8.23 8.40
N LYS A 88 6.00 -8.68 8.87
CA LYS A 88 5.90 -9.70 9.93
C LYS A 88 6.58 -11.01 9.55
N ASP A 89 6.49 -11.44 8.28
CA ASP A 89 7.17 -12.64 7.77
C ASP A 89 8.70 -12.50 7.70
N ARG A 90 9.23 -11.31 7.95
CA ARG A 90 10.67 -10.99 7.89
C ARG A 90 11.25 -10.54 9.23
N ILE A 91 10.49 -10.64 10.33
CA ILE A 91 11.03 -10.42 11.68
C ILE A 91 12.24 -11.33 11.90
N GLY A 92 13.32 -10.79 12.47
CA GLY A 92 14.62 -11.42 12.64
C GLY A 92 15.55 -11.33 11.44
N ARG A 93 15.13 -10.70 10.32
CA ARG A 93 15.95 -10.53 9.12
C ARG A 93 16.39 -9.07 8.93
N THR A 94 17.52 -8.88 8.28
CA THR A 94 18.00 -7.57 7.83
C THR A 94 17.35 -7.20 6.50
N LEU A 95 16.72 -6.03 6.41
CA LEU A 95 16.23 -5.47 5.15
C LEU A 95 17.40 -5.19 4.20
N SER A 96 17.40 -5.86 3.06
CA SER A 96 18.31 -5.56 1.96
C SER A 96 17.97 -4.21 1.30
N PHE A 97 18.84 -3.72 0.43
CA PHE A 97 18.51 -2.56 -0.41
C PHE A 97 17.26 -2.82 -1.26
N GLY A 98 17.15 -4.01 -1.86
CA GLY A 98 15.99 -4.41 -2.63
C GLY A 98 14.70 -4.43 -1.80
N ASP A 99 14.77 -4.88 -0.56
CA ASP A 99 13.62 -4.88 0.37
C ASP A 99 13.15 -3.45 0.70
N LYS A 100 14.09 -2.52 0.94
CA LYS A 100 13.81 -1.10 1.19
C LYS A 100 13.15 -0.42 0.00
N SER A 101 13.41 -0.89 -1.23
CA SER A 101 12.72 -0.42 -2.44
C SER A 101 11.40 -1.17 -2.70
N LYS A 102 11.31 -2.45 -2.32
CA LYS A 102 10.16 -3.32 -2.61
C LYS A 102 8.96 -3.04 -1.72
N TYR A 103 9.18 -2.82 -0.42
CA TYR A 103 8.08 -2.55 0.50
C TYR A 103 7.28 -1.29 0.14
N PRO A 104 7.90 -0.13 -0.17
CA PRO A 104 7.19 1.05 -0.71
C PRO A 104 6.32 0.74 -1.93
N ARG A 105 6.79 -0.09 -2.87
CA ARG A 105 6.00 -0.49 -4.05
C ARG A 105 4.77 -1.30 -3.68
N ILE A 106 4.86 -2.18 -2.68
CA ILE A 106 3.70 -2.93 -2.17
C ILE A 106 2.69 -1.94 -1.58
N VAL A 107 3.15 -1.00 -0.76
CA VAL A 107 2.26 0.02 -0.16
C VAL A 107 1.57 0.85 -1.25
N PHE A 108 2.32 1.31 -2.26
CA PHE A 108 1.79 2.03 -3.40
C PHE A 108 0.75 1.22 -4.17
N ALA A 109 1.02 -0.04 -4.47
CA ALA A 109 0.09 -0.91 -5.20
C ALA A 109 -1.25 -1.11 -4.46
N LEU A 110 -1.22 -1.19 -3.12
CA LEU A 110 -2.44 -1.28 -2.32
C LEU A 110 -3.27 0.01 -2.38
N LEU A 111 -2.61 1.18 -2.37
CA LEU A 111 -3.30 2.47 -2.52
C LEU A 111 -3.94 2.62 -3.89
N GLU A 112 -3.22 2.29 -4.95
CA GLU A 112 -3.75 2.34 -6.31
C GLU A 112 -4.90 1.34 -6.49
N THR A 113 -4.81 0.16 -5.89
CA THR A 113 -5.91 -0.80 -5.88
C THR A 113 -7.15 -0.19 -5.25
N ARG A 114 -7.03 0.45 -4.08
CA ARG A 114 -8.17 1.12 -3.44
C ARG A 114 -8.74 2.24 -4.30
N ARG A 115 -7.88 3.05 -4.92
CA ARG A 115 -8.30 4.16 -5.81
C ARG A 115 -9.13 3.62 -6.97
N LEU A 116 -8.64 2.61 -7.67
CA LEU A 116 -9.31 1.99 -8.82
C LEU A 116 -10.64 1.33 -8.41
N MET A 117 -10.68 0.64 -7.27
CA MET A 117 -11.93 0.06 -6.75
C MET A 117 -12.97 1.16 -6.49
N SER A 118 -12.57 2.28 -5.88
CA SER A 118 -13.46 3.42 -5.64
C SER A 118 -13.97 4.05 -6.95
N GLU A 119 -13.13 4.14 -7.97
CA GLU A 119 -13.54 4.64 -9.29
C GLU A 119 -14.57 3.71 -9.97
N ILE A 120 -14.37 2.40 -9.86
CA ILE A 120 -15.33 1.40 -10.35
C ILE A 120 -16.68 1.54 -9.62
N GLU A 121 -16.66 1.64 -8.29
CA GLU A 121 -17.89 1.83 -7.49
C GLU A 121 -18.66 3.07 -7.89
N LYS A 122 -17.96 4.20 -8.07
CA LYS A 122 -18.58 5.47 -8.54
C LYS A 122 -19.20 5.31 -9.93
N ALA A 123 -18.49 4.67 -10.86
CA ALA A 123 -19.00 4.43 -12.20
C ALA A 123 -20.26 3.55 -12.17
N ILE A 124 -20.27 2.49 -11.37
CA ILE A 124 -21.44 1.60 -11.22
C ILE A 124 -22.64 2.38 -10.65
N HIS A 125 -22.41 3.21 -9.63
CA HIS A 125 -23.48 4.01 -9.04
C HIS A 125 -24.10 4.99 -10.06
N GLN A 126 -23.26 5.66 -10.86
CA GLN A 126 -23.71 6.56 -11.94
C GLN A 126 -24.54 5.84 -13.02
N HIS A 127 -24.35 4.53 -13.21
CA HIS A 127 -25.08 3.71 -14.18
C HIS A 127 -26.26 2.93 -13.55
N GLY A 128 -26.79 3.39 -12.42
CA GLY A 128 -28.00 2.83 -11.80
C GLY A 128 -27.76 1.65 -10.86
N GLY A 129 -26.51 1.45 -10.44
CA GLY A 129 -26.11 0.43 -9.47
C GLY A 129 -26.13 -1.00 -10.02
N TRP A 130 -25.77 -1.96 -9.18
CA TRP A 130 -25.97 -3.37 -9.48
C TRP A 130 -27.48 -3.70 -9.47
N PRO A 131 -28.04 -4.49 -10.42
CA PRO A 131 -27.41 -5.14 -11.59
C PRO A 131 -27.49 -4.31 -12.89
N LYS A 132 -28.03 -3.08 -12.84
CA LYS A 132 -28.34 -2.27 -14.03
C LYS A 132 -27.10 -1.77 -14.79
N ALA A 133 -25.94 -1.70 -14.13
CA ALA A 133 -24.67 -1.28 -14.74
C ALA A 133 -24.14 -2.19 -15.86
N PHE A 134 -24.73 -3.38 -16.06
CA PHE A 134 -24.33 -4.36 -17.08
C PHE A 134 -25.35 -4.56 -18.21
N ARG A 135 -26.42 -3.74 -18.25
CA ARG A 135 -27.37 -3.73 -19.36
C ARG A 135 -26.98 -2.73 -20.45
#